data_AF-A0A410FZJ7-F1
#
_entry.id   AF-A0A410FZJ7-F1
#
_cell.length_a   1.000
_cell.length_b   1.000
_cell.length_c   1.000
_cell.angle_alpha   90.00
_cell.angle_beta   90.00
_cell.angle_gamma   90.00
#
_symmetry.space_group_name_H-M   'P 1'
#
loop_
_entity.id
_entity.type
_entity.pdbx_description
1 polymer ?
#
loop_
_entity_poly.entity_id
_entity_poly.type
_entity_poly.pdbx_seq_one_letter_code
_entity_poly.pdbx_strand_id
1 'polypeptide(L)'
;MRLAELNFYNDDEGKPIGIHEYIGKRPVFAAGNSDGDYQMLQWTTTATGYPRFGMFVHHTDSEREYAYDRSSHIGKLEKGLDDAAKNNWLIVDMKKDWAKIYPGISKD
;
A
#
# COMPACT_ATOMS: atom_id res chain seq x y z
N MET A 1 20.22 -8.31 -31.11
CA MET A 1 19.15 -7.52 -30.48
C MET A 1 18.73 -8.27 -29.23
N ARG A 2 18.96 -7.71 -28.04
CA ARG A 2 18.40 -8.24 -26.80
C ARG A 2 16.91 -7.86 -26.81
N LEU A 3 16.02 -8.84 -26.73
CA LEU A 3 14.61 -8.57 -26.47
C LEU A 3 14.54 -7.69 -25.21
N ALA A 4 13.57 -6.78 -25.11
CA ALA A 4 13.31 -6.10 -23.86
C ALA A 4 12.92 -7.17 -22.83
N GLU A 5 13.92 -7.68 -22.10
CA GLU A 5 13.70 -8.45 -20.90
C GLU A 5 12.86 -7.55 -19.99
N LEU A 6 11.85 -8.12 -19.33
CA LEU A 6 11.08 -7.43 -18.30
C LEU A 6 12.10 -6.93 -17.26
N ASN A 7 12.54 -5.67 -17.39
CA ASN A 7 13.67 -5.16 -16.62
C ASN A 7 13.35 -5.15 -15.12
N PHE A 8 12.07 -5.08 -14.76
CA PHE A 8 11.64 -4.99 -13.37
C PHE A 8 10.14 -5.26 -13.21
N TYR A 9 9.75 -6.15 -12.29
CA TYR A 9 8.36 -6.38 -11.89
C TYR A 9 8.09 -5.59 -10.60
N ASN A 10 7.30 -4.51 -10.68
CA ASN A 10 7.06 -3.58 -9.57
C ASN A 10 5.89 -4.04 -8.66
N ASP A 11 5.95 -5.26 -8.18
CA ASP A 11 4.96 -5.78 -7.22
C ASP A 11 5.65 -6.62 -6.14
N ASP A 12 4.98 -6.81 -5.01
CA ASP A 12 5.50 -7.56 -3.85
C ASP A 12 6.92 -7.11 -3.44
N GLU A 13 7.87 -8.05 -3.43
CA GLU A 13 9.30 -7.87 -3.16
C GLU A 13 10.03 -7.03 -4.22
N GLY A 14 9.44 -6.89 -5.40
CA GLY A 14 9.92 -5.98 -6.43
C GLY A 14 9.88 -4.54 -5.95
N LYS A 15 8.77 -4.09 -5.33
CA LYS A 15 8.59 -2.67 -4.96
C LYS A 15 9.77 -2.06 -4.19
N PRO A 16 10.32 -2.67 -3.11
CA PRO A 16 11.53 -2.17 -2.46
C PRO A 16 12.75 -2.02 -3.37
N ILE A 17 12.97 -2.98 -4.29
CA ILE A 17 14.08 -2.96 -5.25
C ILE A 17 13.91 -1.75 -6.18
N GLY A 18 12.72 -1.56 -6.73
CA GLY A 18 12.42 -0.43 -7.61
C GLY A 18 12.57 0.91 -6.93
N ILE A 19 12.13 1.02 -5.67
CA ILE A 19 12.35 2.25 -4.90
C ILE A 19 13.86 2.51 -4.74
N HIS A 20 14.64 1.50 -4.39
CA HIS A 20 16.07 1.68 -4.23
C HIS A 20 16.76 2.05 -5.55
N GLU A 21 16.40 1.40 -6.66
CA GLU A 21 16.99 1.63 -7.97
C GLU A 21 16.64 3.03 -8.54
N TYR A 22 15.36 3.41 -8.50
CA TYR A 22 14.89 4.63 -9.17
C TYR A 22 14.90 5.87 -8.27
N ILE A 23 14.72 5.73 -6.95
CA ILE A 23 14.71 6.86 -6.01
C ILE A 23 16.06 6.98 -5.27
N GLY A 24 16.79 5.87 -5.08
CA GLY A 24 18.06 5.86 -4.37
C GLY A 24 17.96 6.11 -2.87
N LYS A 25 16.73 6.18 -2.33
CA LYS A 25 16.47 6.51 -0.92
C LYS A 25 15.34 5.67 -0.37
N ARG A 26 15.47 5.28 0.90
CA ARG A 26 14.43 4.59 1.66
C ARG A 26 13.36 5.61 2.13
N PRO A 27 12.08 5.46 1.74
CA PRO A 27 11.02 6.40 2.08
C PRO A 27 10.85 6.58 3.59
N VAL A 28 10.34 7.73 4.01
CA VAL A 28 9.91 7.96 5.41
C VAL A 28 8.44 7.60 5.63
N PHE A 29 7.68 7.49 4.54
CA PHE A 29 6.27 7.19 4.51
C PHE A 29 5.97 6.21 3.37
N ALA A 30 5.12 5.21 3.62
CA ALA A 30 4.55 4.35 2.59
C ALA A 30 3.06 4.08 2.87
N ALA A 31 2.27 4.04 1.81
CA ALA A 31 0.87 3.66 1.84
C ALA A 31 0.62 2.56 0.81
N GLY A 32 -0.22 1.59 1.18
CA GLY A 32 -0.68 0.51 0.30
C GLY A 32 -2.14 0.20 0.54
N ASN A 33 -2.67 -0.79 -0.17
CA ASN A 33 -4.03 -1.30 0.05
C ASN A 33 -4.13 -2.82 -0.13
N SER A 34 -3.00 -3.49 -0.40
CA SER A 34 -2.97 -4.93 -0.68
C SER A 34 -1.74 -5.60 -0.08
N ASP A 35 -1.75 -6.93 0.01
CA ASP A 35 -0.58 -7.72 0.42
C ASP A 35 0.60 -7.55 -0.52
N GLY A 36 0.35 -7.12 -1.78
CA GLY A 36 1.38 -6.74 -2.74
C GLY A 36 2.20 -5.52 -2.31
N ASP A 37 1.74 -4.75 -1.32
CA ASP A 37 2.47 -3.61 -0.76
C ASP A 37 3.22 -3.98 0.54
N TYR A 38 3.10 -5.22 1.02
CA TYR A 38 3.63 -5.64 2.32
C TYR A 38 5.13 -5.38 2.43
N GLN A 39 5.93 -5.81 1.46
CA GLN A 39 7.38 -5.66 1.47
C GLN A 39 7.78 -4.18 1.31
N MET A 40 7.01 -3.38 0.57
CA MET A 40 7.23 -1.93 0.48
C MET A 40 7.03 -1.27 1.85
N LEU A 41 5.94 -1.58 2.56
CA LEU A 41 5.68 -1.03 3.89
C LEU A 41 6.70 -1.54 4.90
N GLN A 42 6.98 -2.85 4.94
CA GLN A 42 7.96 -3.45 5.83
C GLN A 42 9.36 -2.87 5.60
N TRP A 43 9.80 -2.80 4.36
CA TRP A 43 11.06 -2.14 4.05
C TRP A 43 10.99 -0.67 4.45
N THR A 44 9.93 0.08 4.17
CA THR A 44 9.88 1.49 4.61
C THR A 44 9.96 1.68 6.13
N THR A 45 9.17 0.93 6.91
CA THR A 45 8.97 1.20 8.34
C THR A 45 10.00 0.57 9.27
N THR A 46 10.73 -0.46 8.83
CA THR A 46 11.80 -1.09 9.64
C THR A 46 13.14 -0.34 9.60
N ALA A 47 13.22 0.78 8.87
CA ALA A 47 14.42 1.62 8.84
C ALA A 47 14.64 2.35 10.18
N THR A 48 15.88 2.40 10.66
CA THR A 48 16.24 3.13 11.89
C THR A 48 16.69 4.57 11.61
N GLY A 49 16.81 5.38 12.66
CA GLY A 49 17.38 6.73 12.63
C GLY A 49 16.37 7.88 12.69
N TYR A 50 15.16 7.70 12.14
CA TYR A 50 14.07 8.69 12.19
C TYR A 50 12.71 7.99 12.21
N PRO A 51 11.65 8.62 12.76
CA PRO A 51 10.30 8.08 12.68
C PRO A 51 9.88 7.76 11.24
N ARG A 52 9.22 6.62 11.08
CA ARG A 52 8.66 6.15 9.80
C ARG A 52 7.17 5.94 9.96
N PHE A 53 6.42 6.12 8.89
CA PHE A 53 4.98 5.92 8.88
C PHE A 53 4.58 4.94 7.78
N GLY A 54 3.76 3.96 8.14
CA GLY A 54 3.20 2.99 7.20
C GLY A 54 1.69 2.91 7.39
N MET A 55 0.94 2.85 6.30
CA MET A 55 -0.51 2.69 6.37
C MET A 55 -1.08 1.81 5.27
N PHE A 56 -2.15 1.09 5.58
CA PHE A 56 -3.01 0.44 4.62
C PHE A 56 -4.36 1.13 4.53
N VAL A 57 -4.88 1.27 3.32
CA VAL A 57 -6.29 1.59 3.08
C VAL A 57 -7.07 0.29 3.07
N HIS A 58 -8.00 0.12 4.00
CA HIS A 58 -8.92 -1.01 4.06
C HIS A 58 -10.25 -0.59 3.43
N HIS A 59 -10.57 -1.21 2.30
CA HIS A 59 -11.80 -1.03 1.57
C HIS A 59 -12.96 -1.72 2.31
N THR A 60 -13.61 -0.98 3.21
CA THR A 60 -14.69 -1.45 4.08
C THR A 60 -16.07 -0.92 3.68
N ASP A 61 -16.15 -0.12 2.61
CA ASP A 61 -17.33 0.66 2.28
C ASP A 61 -18.01 0.21 0.98
N SER A 62 -18.93 -0.75 1.08
CA SER A 62 -19.70 -1.24 -0.05
C SER A 62 -20.80 -0.28 -0.54
N GLU A 63 -21.07 0.81 0.17
CA GLU A 63 -22.14 1.76 -0.20
C GLU A 63 -21.59 2.91 -1.02
N ARG A 64 -20.42 3.45 -0.62
CA ARG A 64 -19.77 4.60 -1.26
C ARG A 64 -18.61 4.19 -2.16
N GLU A 65 -18.12 2.96 -2.04
CA GLU A 65 -17.03 2.36 -2.81
C GLU A 65 -17.26 0.82 -2.90
N TYR A 66 -16.21 0.01 -2.77
CA TYR A 66 -16.24 -1.43 -2.66
C TYR A 66 -15.85 -1.87 -1.24
N ALA A 67 -16.33 -3.05 -0.84
CA ALA A 67 -15.85 -3.73 0.35
C ALA A 67 -15.16 -5.03 -0.04
N TYR A 68 -13.85 -5.13 0.20
CA TYR A 68 -13.04 -6.31 -0.11
C TYR A 68 -11.77 -6.36 0.73
N ASP A 69 -11.31 -7.59 1.04
CA ASP A 69 -10.03 -7.82 1.73
C ASP A 69 -9.46 -9.22 1.45
N ARG A 70 -9.67 -10.20 2.35
CA ARG A 70 -8.97 -11.49 2.43
C ARG A 70 -9.35 -12.46 1.32
N SER A 71 -10.61 -12.41 0.86
CA SER A 71 -11.15 -13.31 -0.16
C SER A 71 -11.08 -12.71 -1.57
N SER A 72 -10.55 -11.51 -1.72
CA SER A 72 -10.49 -10.85 -3.03
C SER A 72 -9.45 -11.49 -3.93
N HIS A 73 -9.77 -11.61 -5.22
CA HIS A 73 -8.80 -12.03 -6.24
C HIS A 73 -7.93 -10.87 -6.73
N ILE A 74 -8.39 -9.62 -6.51
CA ILE A 74 -7.70 -8.38 -6.90
C ILE A 74 -7.56 -7.51 -5.64
N GLY A 75 -6.36 -7.00 -5.37
CA GLY A 75 -6.13 -6.16 -4.19
C GLY A 75 -6.37 -6.89 -2.87
N LYS A 76 -6.10 -8.21 -2.84
CA LYS A 76 -6.20 -9.01 -1.62
C LYS A 76 -5.39 -8.36 -0.50
N LEU A 77 -6.02 -8.16 0.65
CA LEU A 77 -5.38 -7.64 1.85
C LEU A 77 -5.71 -8.57 3.01
N GLU A 78 -4.77 -9.45 3.36
CA GLU A 78 -4.92 -10.43 4.43
C GLU A 78 -3.75 -10.32 5.40
N LYS A 79 -2.54 -10.59 4.91
CA LYS A 79 -1.33 -10.54 5.73
C LYS A 79 -1.08 -9.13 6.25
N GLY A 80 -1.31 -8.11 5.43
CA GLY A 80 -1.20 -6.71 5.83
C GLY A 80 -2.12 -6.36 7.00
N LEU A 81 -3.34 -6.92 7.06
CA LEU A 81 -4.26 -6.73 8.19
C LEU A 81 -3.77 -7.46 9.44
N ASP A 82 -3.32 -8.70 9.31
CA ASP A 82 -2.88 -9.52 10.45
C ASP A 82 -1.63 -8.93 11.13
N ASP A 83 -0.69 -8.43 10.32
CA ASP A 83 0.60 -7.95 10.79
C ASP A 83 0.63 -6.44 11.11
N ALA A 84 -0.45 -5.69 10.84
CA ALA A 84 -0.47 -4.23 11.00
C ALA A 84 -0.13 -3.77 12.41
N ALA A 85 -0.79 -4.34 13.43
CA ALA A 85 -0.56 -3.98 14.82
C ALA A 85 0.90 -4.26 15.25
N LYS A 86 1.45 -5.39 14.80
CA LYS A 86 2.84 -5.80 15.08
C LYS A 86 3.86 -4.84 14.45
N ASN A 87 3.58 -4.33 13.26
CA ASN A 87 4.47 -3.43 12.53
C ASN A 87 4.15 -1.94 12.77
N ASN A 88 3.19 -1.63 13.65
CA ASN A 88 2.69 -0.28 13.90
C ASN A 88 2.24 0.43 12.61
N TRP A 89 1.59 -0.31 11.71
CA TRP A 89 0.95 0.23 10.52
C TRP A 89 -0.47 0.68 10.84
N LEU A 90 -0.83 1.87 10.39
CA LEU A 90 -2.19 2.36 10.49
C LEU A 90 -3.08 1.63 9.48
N ILE A 91 -4.18 1.06 9.93
CA ILE A 91 -5.26 0.61 9.04
C ILE A 91 -6.30 1.72 8.98
N VAL A 92 -6.54 2.26 7.80
CA VAL A 92 -7.62 3.22 7.54
C VAL A 92 -8.87 2.47 7.13
N ASP A 93 -9.94 2.60 7.90
CA ASP A 93 -11.26 2.05 7.59
C ASP A 93 -12.02 3.06 6.72
N MET A 94 -12.12 2.81 5.41
CA MET A 94 -12.73 3.77 4.48
C MET A 94 -14.16 4.18 4.88
N LYS A 95 -14.95 3.24 5.41
CA LYS A 95 -16.33 3.50 5.83
C LYS A 95 -16.40 4.46 7.01
N LYS A 96 -15.51 4.29 8.00
CA LYS A 96 -15.55 5.06 9.26
C LYS A 96 -14.73 6.33 9.23
N ASP A 97 -13.56 6.29 8.58
CA ASP A 97 -12.54 7.32 8.72
C ASP A 97 -12.66 8.40 7.64
N TRP A 98 -13.26 8.09 6.49
CA TRP A 98 -13.40 9.03 5.38
C TRP A 98 -14.78 9.68 5.34
N ALA A 99 -14.80 11.00 5.51
CA ALA A 99 -16.02 11.80 5.34
C ALA A 99 -16.52 11.79 3.88
N LYS A 100 -15.62 11.63 2.90
CA LYS A 100 -15.93 11.62 1.47
C LYS A 100 -14.96 10.70 0.72
N ILE A 101 -15.47 9.90 -0.21
CA ILE A 101 -14.66 8.99 -1.04
C ILE A 101 -14.15 9.70 -2.30
N TYR A 102 -15.05 10.32 -3.06
CA TYR A 102 -14.71 10.96 -4.33
C TYR A 102 -14.68 12.49 -4.22
N PRO A 103 -13.86 13.19 -5.02
CA PRO A 103 -13.95 14.65 -5.11
C PRO A 103 -15.36 15.06 -5.57
N GLY A 104 -15.77 16.29 -5.24
CA GLY A 104 -17.01 16.83 -5.82
C GLY A 104 -16.82 16.99 -7.32
N ILE A 105 -17.88 16.81 -8.11
CA ILE A 105 -17.84 17.18 -9.53
C ILE A 105 -17.75 18.72 -9.56
N SER A 106 -16.55 19.28 -9.76
CA SER A 106 -16.45 20.65 -10.26
C SER A 106 -16.88 20.62 -11.72
N LYS A 107 -17.94 21.37 -12.02
CA LYS A 107 -18.22 21.76 -13.40
C LYS A 107 -17.36 22.98 -13.66
N ASP A 108 -16.10 22.77 -14.01
CA ASP A 108 -15.34 23.79 -14.75
C ASP A 108 -15.78 23.76 -16.21
#